data_AF-A0A8J3HMZ5-F1
#
_entry.id   AF-A0A8J3HMZ5-F1
#
_cell.length_a   1.000
_cell.length_b   1.000
_cell.length_c   1.000
_cell.angle_alpha   90.00
_cell.angle_beta   90.00
_cell.angle_gamma   90.00
#
_symmetry.space_group_name_H-M   'P 1'
#
loop_
_entity.id
_entity.type
_entity.pdbx_description
1 polymer ?
#
loop_
_entity_poly.entity_id
_entity_poly.type
_entity_poly.pdbx_seq_one_letter_code
_entity_poly.pdbx_strand_id
1 'polypeptide(L)'
;MEPTDVIVRSLRGCLVQVKGETQTGSGFFAAPGLVVTCAHVVGRKRVVTLRQGAAAWEGKVVFASPLGTSTVAPYPDLAIIETSSDIESSRCVWWDQRLPSPGSPLHAVGFSKIYGGELRQSSASPTFDGTYDFDGEMLVLGGREIAAGMSGGPVLNLKTGGVCGVTKVSRQQDSDRGGLAIPIWALRSADPELYRRLIRGQDRYFGVEREWSTAADALTRTRPHEILPVELRQLRALLAETEVPSDHAGRFMRAAGRECLPPARDLVDASDVVTDLSGQVAPSAGELPYVLRYAADLAAGMSGREGQAVRDWTLLTAGRLRLGKAAVARLNGAAAFTQPSSLMVRLRPTGAAHDRFAVTIWRYFNEATIIPLPLDTEPLTLPQAIRLIRDELPRQLTAMAPDCTEIMVEMFLPQQLLELDVETWNLWPDDKPWSAVGRTHAVIVRDQSRLEDMRGAPAWQKRWERGAHADLGARIESVPCSDDRSHEAVEGWLEGDHRRSALAFASSPLRSGGRSALEVGVPAGVPVMIWRRGYCADCPGGACPGEDFVERLRGALAGVSMTELPERVRKLRSDAAAGDRLADDLVLLYDDPGRRPPHDRLVRPEERMS
;
A
#
# COMPACT_ATOMS: atom_id res chain seq x y z
N MET A 1 -25.06 -32.07 17.45
CA MET A 1 -24.40 -31.01 18.24
C MET A 1 -24.32 -29.81 17.33
N GLU A 2 -24.83 -28.66 17.75
CA GLU A 2 -24.80 -27.46 16.90
C GLU A 2 -23.33 -27.05 16.65
N PRO A 3 -22.97 -26.49 15.48
CA PRO A 3 -21.60 -26.06 15.22
C PRO A 3 -21.06 -25.11 16.31
N THR A 4 -21.91 -24.23 16.81
CA THR A 4 -21.60 -23.31 17.91
C THR A 4 -21.21 -24.03 19.20
N ASP A 5 -21.84 -25.15 19.54
CA ASP A 5 -21.52 -25.92 20.75
C ASP A 5 -20.12 -26.54 20.67
N VAL A 6 -19.74 -27.04 19.48
CA VAL A 6 -18.40 -27.58 19.22
C VAL A 6 -17.35 -26.50 19.43
N ILE A 7 -17.56 -25.31 18.86
CA ILE A 7 -16.64 -24.18 18.98
C ILE A 7 -16.53 -23.71 20.42
N VAL A 8 -17.65 -23.54 21.14
CA VAL A 8 -17.64 -23.11 22.55
C VAL A 8 -16.94 -24.13 23.43
N ARG A 9 -17.11 -25.43 23.17
CA ARG A 9 -16.37 -26.50 23.88
C ARG A 9 -14.87 -26.39 23.63
N SER A 10 -14.45 -26.23 22.38
CA SER A 10 -13.03 -26.10 22.01
C SER A 10 -12.41 -24.83 22.59
N LEU A 11 -13.15 -23.71 22.60
CA LEU A 11 -12.76 -22.46 23.23
C LEU A 11 -12.45 -22.65 24.72
N ARG A 12 -13.31 -23.37 25.45
CA ARG A 12 -13.10 -23.66 26.88
C ARG A 12 -11.83 -24.47 27.13
N GLY A 13 -11.45 -25.33 26.20
CA GLY A 13 -10.18 -26.07 26.23
C GLY A 13 -8.94 -25.21 26.00
N CYS A 14 -9.10 -24.00 25.47
CA CYS A 14 -7.99 -23.05 25.28
C CYS A 14 -7.83 -22.07 26.46
N LEU A 15 -8.76 -22.07 27.42
CA LEU A 15 -8.75 -21.15 28.56
C LEU A 15 -7.72 -21.55 29.60
N VAL A 16 -7.04 -20.53 30.14
CA VAL A 16 -6.14 -20.65 31.28
C VAL A 16 -6.46 -19.58 32.31
N GLN A 17 -6.31 -19.94 33.58
CA GLN A 17 -6.38 -18.98 34.67
C GLN A 17 -5.00 -18.37 34.87
N VAL A 18 -4.92 -17.05 34.97
CA VAL A 18 -3.66 -16.31 35.10
C VAL A 18 -3.58 -15.68 36.49
N LYS A 19 -2.65 -16.16 37.31
CA LYS A 19 -2.37 -15.59 38.64
C LYS A 19 -1.23 -14.57 38.52
N GLY A 20 -1.60 -13.30 38.39
CA GLY A 20 -0.64 -12.19 38.31
C GLY A 20 -0.21 -11.66 39.67
N GLU A 21 0.13 -10.37 39.71
CA GLU A 21 0.70 -9.71 40.89
C GLU A 21 -0.31 -9.57 42.03
N THR A 22 -1.38 -8.82 41.79
CA THR A 22 -2.39 -8.45 42.80
C THR A 22 -3.72 -9.14 42.59
N GLN A 23 -3.95 -9.69 41.40
CA GLN A 23 -5.22 -10.29 41.02
C GLN A 23 -5.05 -11.58 40.22
N THR A 24 -6.13 -12.34 40.15
CA THR A 24 -6.24 -13.51 39.27
C THR A 24 -7.28 -13.20 38.20
N GLY A 25 -6.89 -13.39 36.95
CA GLY A 25 -7.75 -13.15 35.79
C GLY A 25 -7.78 -14.36 34.88
N SER A 26 -8.17 -14.10 33.63
CA SER A 26 -8.33 -15.09 32.58
C SER A 26 -7.29 -14.87 31.49
N GLY A 27 -6.96 -15.92 30.77
CA GLY A 27 -6.17 -15.88 29.55
C GLY A 27 -6.57 -17.04 28.65
N PHE A 28 -6.04 -17.05 27.44
CA PHE A 28 -6.27 -18.14 26.49
C PHE A 28 -5.07 -18.31 25.57
N PHE A 29 -4.88 -19.54 25.07
CA PHE A 29 -3.88 -19.81 24.04
C PHE A 29 -4.32 -19.17 22.71
N ALA A 30 -3.61 -18.11 22.31
CA ALA A 30 -3.85 -17.41 21.06
C ALA A 30 -3.04 -17.99 19.90
N ALA A 31 -1.91 -18.63 20.22
CA ALA A 31 -1.13 -19.51 19.36
C ALA A 31 -0.54 -20.65 20.20
N PRO A 32 -0.06 -21.76 19.61
CA PRO A 32 0.60 -22.82 20.37
C PRO A 32 1.74 -22.26 21.23
N GLY A 33 1.70 -22.53 22.54
CA GLY A 33 2.70 -22.06 23.51
C GLY A 33 2.62 -20.57 23.90
N LEU A 34 1.66 -19.80 23.36
CA LEU A 34 1.52 -18.36 23.62
C LEU A 34 0.11 -18.04 24.13
N VAL A 35 0.05 -17.53 25.36
CA VAL A 35 -1.17 -17.11 26.04
C VAL A 35 -1.35 -15.60 25.94
N VAL A 36 -2.54 -15.16 25.58
CA VAL A 36 -2.97 -13.75 25.64
C VAL A 36 -3.84 -13.52 26.87
N THR A 37 -3.62 -12.39 27.54
CA THR A 37 -4.39 -11.90 28.69
C THR A 37 -4.33 -10.37 28.73
N CYS A 38 -4.88 -9.74 29.78
CA CYS A 38 -4.75 -8.31 30.00
C CYS A 38 -3.45 -7.95 30.75
N ALA A 39 -2.86 -6.79 30.45
CA ALA A 39 -1.65 -6.32 31.11
C ALA A 39 -1.86 -6.08 32.62
N HIS A 40 -2.99 -5.49 33.00
CA HIS A 40 -3.32 -5.29 34.41
C HIS A 40 -3.54 -6.60 35.19
N VAL A 41 -3.84 -7.71 34.51
CA VAL A 41 -3.95 -9.03 35.15
C VAL A 41 -2.58 -9.51 35.57
N VAL A 42 -1.57 -9.41 34.70
CA VAL A 42 -0.21 -9.87 35.02
C VAL A 42 0.50 -8.92 36.00
N GLY A 43 0.22 -7.62 35.92
CA GLY A 43 0.89 -6.60 36.72
C GLY A 43 2.36 -6.44 36.30
N ARG A 44 3.25 -6.22 37.27
CA ARG A 44 4.69 -6.06 37.01
C ARG A 44 5.48 -7.37 36.99
N LYS A 45 4.81 -8.52 37.15
CA LYS A 45 5.46 -9.83 37.15
C LYS A 45 6.08 -10.14 35.79
N ARG A 46 7.29 -10.73 35.83
CA ARG A 46 7.94 -11.32 34.65
C ARG A 46 7.63 -12.80 34.48
N VAL A 47 7.23 -13.46 35.55
CA VAL A 47 6.78 -14.86 35.57
C VAL A 47 5.46 -14.92 36.31
N VAL A 48 4.48 -15.60 35.73
CA VAL A 48 3.13 -15.77 36.29
C VAL A 48 2.79 -17.25 36.38
N THR A 49 1.91 -17.60 37.31
CA THR A 49 1.37 -18.96 37.40
C THR A 49 0.14 -19.08 36.52
N LEU A 50 0.17 -20.04 35.60
CA LEU A 50 -0.94 -20.44 34.76
C LEU A 50 -1.58 -21.69 35.36
N ARG A 51 -2.91 -21.79 35.29
CA ARG A 51 -3.64 -22.98 35.74
C ARG A 51 -4.72 -23.38 34.74
N GLN A 52 -4.78 -24.68 34.43
CA GLN A 52 -5.84 -25.28 33.61
C GLN A 52 -6.28 -26.60 34.25
N GLY A 53 -7.54 -26.66 34.68
CA GLY A 53 -8.02 -27.77 35.49
C GLY A 53 -7.19 -27.93 36.77
N ALA A 54 -6.64 -29.13 36.99
CA ALA A 54 -5.76 -29.42 38.12
C ALA A 54 -4.28 -29.09 37.86
N ALA A 55 -3.88 -28.88 36.60
CA ALA A 55 -2.51 -28.59 36.23
C ALA A 55 -2.18 -27.11 36.44
N ALA A 56 -0.99 -26.84 36.98
CA ALA A 56 -0.46 -25.50 37.14
C ALA A 56 1.02 -25.45 36.75
N TRP A 57 1.44 -24.37 36.11
CA TRP A 57 2.79 -24.19 35.61
C TRP A 57 3.17 -22.71 35.56
N GLU A 58 4.44 -22.42 35.31
CA GLU A 58 4.94 -21.06 35.15
C GLU A 58 4.94 -20.65 33.67
N GLY A 59 4.64 -19.37 33.42
CA GLY A 59 4.76 -18.75 32.11
C GLY A 59 5.53 -17.44 32.20
N LYS A 60 6.36 -17.17 31.20
CA LYS A 60 7.17 -15.95 31.10
C LYS A 60 6.38 -14.86 30.38
N VAL A 61 6.22 -13.69 30.99
CA VAL A 61 5.63 -12.52 30.34
C VAL A 61 6.64 -11.96 29.35
N VAL A 62 6.38 -12.16 28.05
CA VAL A 62 7.25 -11.70 26.95
C VAL A 62 6.83 -10.32 26.43
N PHE A 63 5.57 -9.94 26.65
CA PHE A 63 5.05 -8.61 26.36
C PHE A 63 3.97 -8.24 27.37
N ALA A 64 3.92 -6.97 27.76
CA ALA A 64 2.83 -6.38 28.51
C ALA A 64 2.73 -4.89 28.20
N SER A 65 1.52 -4.40 27.91
CA SER A 65 1.26 -2.98 27.76
C SER A 65 1.64 -2.22 29.06
N PRO A 66 2.05 -0.95 28.95
CA PRO A 66 2.31 -0.13 30.13
C PRO A 66 1.10 -0.08 31.06
N LEU A 67 1.34 -0.25 32.36
CA LEU A 67 0.29 -0.06 33.36
C LEU A 67 0.03 1.43 33.53
N GLY A 68 -1.20 1.87 33.31
CA GLY A 68 -1.62 3.24 33.56
C GLY A 68 -1.83 3.54 35.05
N THR A 69 -1.97 4.83 35.38
CA THR A 69 -2.32 5.32 36.72
C THR A 69 -3.82 5.56 36.91
N SER A 70 -4.61 5.45 35.84
CA SER A 70 -6.06 5.61 35.80
C SER A 70 -6.81 4.40 36.36
N THR A 71 -8.08 4.59 36.73
CA THR A 71 -8.98 3.51 37.20
C THR A 71 -9.32 2.51 36.10
N VAL A 72 -9.20 2.91 34.83
CA VAL A 72 -9.31 2.05 33.64
C VAL A 72 -7.93 1.95 33.00
N ALA A 73 -7.44 0.73 32.79
CA ALA A 73 -6.13 0.51 32.15
C ALA A 73 -6.12 1.10 30.72
N PRO A 74 -5.01 1.72 30.26
CA PRO A 74 -4.93 2.35 28.94
C PRO A 74 -4.97 1.29 27.83
N TYR A 75 -5.40 1.68 26.63
CA TYR A 75 -5.32 0.80 25.46
C TYR A 75 -3.85 0.43 25.13
N PRO A 76 -3.55 -0.80 24.67
CA PRO A 76 -4.48 -1.90 24.47
C PRO A 76 -4.69 -2.76 25.73
N ASP A 77 -3.97 -2.54 26.83
CA ASP A 77 -4.05 -3.38 28.05
C ASP A 77 -3.91 -4.89 27.76
N LEU A 78 -2.93 -5.27 26.94
CA LEU A 78 -2.65 -6.65 26.56
C LEU A 78 -1.32 -7.14 27.11
N ALA A 79 -1.26 -8.42 27.48
CA ALA A 79 -0.02 -9.12 27.79
C ALA A 79 0.03 -10.48 27.08
N ILE A 80 1.25 -10.87 26.71
CA ILE A 80 1.55 -12.14 26.05
C ILE A 80 2.50 -12.92 26.96
N ILE A 81 2.14 -14.16 27.24
CA ILE A 81 2.85 -15.07 28.12
C ILE A 81 3.30 -16.27 27.30
N GLU A 82 4.60 -16.55 27.32
CA GLU A 82 5.22 -17.71 26.71
C GLU A 82 5.29 -18.86 27.73
N THR A 83 4.83 -20.04 27.33
CA THR A 83 4.89 -21.26 28.14
C THR A 83 6.07 -22.14 27.71
N SER A 84 6.55 -23.02 28.58
CA SER A 84 7.58 -24.00 28.19
C SER A 84 7.07 -24.96 27.12
N SER A 85 8.00 -25.46 26.29
CA SER A 85 7.75 -26.40 25.19
C SER A 85 7.11 -27.72 25.60
N ASP A 86 7.28 -28.09 26.87
CA ASP A 86 6.87 -29.40 27.41
C ASP A 86 5.39 -29.43 27.81
N ILE A 87 4.68 -28.32 27.65
CA ILE A 87 3.27 -28.20 27.99
C ILE A 87 2.46 -28.45 26.71
N GLU A 88 1.88 -29.64 26.63
CA GLU A 88 1.10 -30.19 25.52
C GLU A 88 -0.21 -29.44 25.18
N SER A 89 -0.36 -28.15 25.50
CA SER A 89 -1.45 -27.36 24.91
C SER A 89 -1.05 -26.88 23.52
N SER A 90 -1.08 -27.82 22.57
CA SER A 90 -1.01 -27.52 21.13
C SER A 90 -2.23 -26.76 20.62
N ARG A 91 -3.30 -26.67 21.41
CA ARG A 91 -4.57 -26.03 21.01
C ARG A 91 -4.51 -24.51 21.20
N CYS A 92 -4.99 -23.77 20.21
CA CYS A 92 -5.23 -22.35 20.31
C CYS A 92 -6.54 -21.96 19.63
N VAL A 93 -6.95 -20.70 19.81
CA VAL A 93 -8.19 -20.15 19.25
C VAL A 93 -8.00 -19.64 17.82
N TRP A 94 -9.07 -19.71 17.00
CA TRP A 94 -9.12 -19.05 15.69
C TRP A 94 -9.38 -17.55 15.88
N TRP A 95 -8.67 -16.70 15.14
CA TRP A 95 -8.83 -15.24 15.27
C TRP A 95 -9.82 -14.72 14.22
N ASP A 96 -10.79 -13.92 14.66
CA ASP A 96 -11.62 -13.10 13.78
C ASP A 96 -11.15 -11.65 13.87
N GLN A 97 -10.24 -11.28 12.96
CA GLN A 97 -9.59 -9.96 12.95
C GLN A 97 -10.46 -8.86 12.33
N ARG A 98 -11.69 -9.18 11.91
CA ARG A 98 -12.63 -8.20 11.37
C ARG A 98 -13.51 -7.65 12.48
N LEU A 99 -13.94 -6.41 12.31
CA LEU A 99 -14.94 -5.82 13.17
C LEU A 99 -16.26 -6.62 13.04
N PRO A 100 -16.86 -7.09 14.15
CA PRO A 100 -18.17 -7.72 14.09
C PRO A 100 -19.23 -6.75 13.55
N SER A 101 -20.25 -7.24 12.86
CA SER A 101 -21.38 -6.38 12.48
C SER A 101 -22.18 -5.98 13.72
N PRO A 102 -22.71 -4.74 13.83
CA PRO A 102 -23.59 -4.34 14.93
C PRO A 102 -24.71 -5.35 15.20
N GLY A 103 -24.98 -5.61 16.48
CA GLY A 103 -25.95 -6.59 16.96
C GLY A 103 -25.49 -8.06 16.80
N SER A 104 -24.25 -8.34 16.41
CA SER A 104 -23.77 -9.72 16.33
C SER A 104 -23.73 -10.38 17.72
N PRO A 105 -24.22 -11.63 17.85
CA PRO A 105 -24.17 -12.35 19.10
C PRO A 105 -22.74 -12.78 19.41
N LEU A 106 -22.28 -12.48 20.61
CA LEU A 106 -20.94 -12.79 21.10
C LEU A 106 -21.02 -13.76 22.27
N HIS A 107 -19.89 -14.43 22.56
CA HIS A 107 -19.74 -15.27 23.74
C HIS A 107 -18.40 -14.99 24.41
N ALA A 108 -18.45 -14.39 25.60
CA ALA A 108 -17.28 -14.11 26.42
C ALA A 108 -17.11 -15.21 27.47
N VAL A 109 -15.90 -15.74 27.62
CA VAL A 109 -15.62 -16.78 28.62
C VAL A 109 -14.39 -16.42 29.44
N GLY A 110 -14.42 -16.69 30.74
CA GLY A 110 -13.31 -16.44 31.65
C GLY A 110 -13.53 -17.11 33.00
N PHE A 111 -12.74 -16.75 33.99
CA PHE A 111 -12.86 -17.25 35.36
C PHE A 111 -13.50 -16.20 36.26
N SER A 112 -14.55 -16.54 37.00
CA SER A 112 -15.20 -15.63 37.94
C SER A 112 -15.62 -16.34 39.22
N LYS A 113 -15.87 -15.54 40.27
CA LYS A 113 -16.34 -16.00 41.59
C LYS A 113 -17.85 -15.82 41.81
N ILE A 114 -18.59 -15.32 40.82
CA ILE A 114 -20.01 -14.94 40.97
C ILE A 114 -20.88 -16.10 41.50
N TYR A 115 -20.57 -17.35 41.14
CA TYR A 115 -21.39 -18.51 41.49
C TYR A 115 -20.75 -19.46 42.52
N GLY A 116 -20.22 -18.92 43.63
CA GLY A 116 -19.84 -19.75 44.79
C GLY A 116 -18.49 -19.48 45.45
N GLY A 117 -17.95 -18.26 45.37
CA GLY A 117 -16.74 -17.84 46.12
C GLY A 117 -15.40 -18.37 45.59
N GLU A 118 -15.41 -19.50 44.89
CA GLU A 118 -14.27 -20.06 44.16
C GLU A 118 -14.23 -19.56 42.70
N LEU A 119 -13.03 -19.42 42.13
CA LEU A 119 -12.85 -19.09 40.71
C LEU A 119 -13.23 -20.29 39.85
N ARG A 120 -14.32 -20.16 39.08
CA ARG A 120 -14.80 -21.17 38.12
C ARG A 120 -14.94 -20.56 36.73
N GLN A 121 -14.91 -21.41 35.70
CA GLN A 121 -15.23 -20.95 34.34
C GLN A 121 -16.66 -20.39 34.33
N SER A 122 -16.79 -19.17 33.86
CA SER A 122 -18.03 -18.42 33.71
C SER A 122 -18.11 -17.88 32.28
N SER A 123 -19.32 -17.75 31.78
CA SER A 123 -19.56 -17.23 30.43
C SER A 123 -20.64 -16.15 30.45
N ALA A 124 -20.52 -15.20 29.55
CA ALA A 124 -21.54 -14.21 29.23
C ALA A 124 -21.83 -14.27 27.72
N SER A 125 -23.06 -13.93 27.34
CA SER A 125 -23.47 -13.89 25.93
C SER A 125 -23.91 -12.47 25.54
N PRO A 126 -22.96 -11.52 25.42
CA PRO A 126 -23.27 -10.15 25.05
C PRO A 126 -23.58 -10.00 23.56
N THR A 127 -24.05 -8.82 23.16
CA THR A 127 -24.10 -8.38 21.77
C THR A 127 -22.98 -7.41 21.47
N PHE A 128 -22.58 -7.31 20.20
CA PHE A 128 -21.70 -6.23 19.77
C PHE A 128 -22.49 -4.94 19.52
N ASP A 129 -22.26 -3.90 20.33
CA ASP A 129 -23.04 -2.66 20.30
C ASP A 129 -22.29 -1.49 19.62
N GLY A 130 -21.20 -1.79 18.91
CA GLY A 130 -20.35 -0.79 18.24
C GLY A 130 -18.99 -0.63 18.93
N THR A 131 -18.27 0.42 18.55
CA THR A 131 -16.95 0.72 19.09
C THR A 131 -16.98 1.94 20.00
N TYR A 132 -16.01 2.00 20.92
CA TYR A 132 -15.79 3.15 21.78
C TYR A 132 -14.29 3.45 21.82
N ASP A 133 -13.93 4.71 21.56
CA ASP A 133 -12.54 5.14 21.60
C ASP A 133 -12.12 5.53 23.03
N PHE A 134 -11.11 4.84 23.56
CA PHE A 134 -10.50 5.12 24.85
C PHE A 134 -8.97 4.95 24.71
N ASP A 135 -8.34 5.98 24.15
CA ASP A 135 -6.94 5.93 23.69
C ASP A 135 -6.69 4.82 22.65
N GLY A 136 -7.74 4.40 21.94
CA GLY A 136 -7.78 3.27 21.02
C GLY A 136 -9.18 2.65 20.89
N GLU A 137 -9.46 2.07 19.72
CA GLU A 137 -10.76 1.48 19.38
C GLU A 137 -11.04 0.19 20.17
N MET A 138 -12.03 0.21 21.06
CA MET A 138 -12.51 -0.96 21.82
C MET A 138 -13.90 -1.40 21.38
N LEU A 139 -14.22 -2.69 21.57
CA LEU A 139 -15.53 -3.27 21.32
C LEU A 139 -16.45 -3.04 22.53
N VAL A 140 -17.67 -2.57 22.29
CA VAL A 140 -18.70 -2.42 23.33
C VAL A 140 -19.52 -3.71 23.41
N LEU A 141 -19.57 -4.32 24.59
CA LEU A 141 -20.32 -5.54 24.88
C LEU A 141 -21.66 -5.20 25.54
N GLY A 142 -22.73 -5.29 24.76
CA GLY A 142 -24.10 -4.99 25.18
C GLY A 142 -24.85 -6.15 25.81
N GLY A 143 -25.99 -5.83 26.43
CA GLY A 143 -27.03 -6.81 26.78
C GLY A 143 -26.82 -7.61 28.06
N ARG A 144 -25.59 -7.73 28.61
CA ARG A 144 -25.31 -8.32 29.94
C ARG A 144 -24.04 -7.79 30.59
N GLU A 145 -24.03 -7.77 31.93
CA GLU A 145 -22.85 -7.43 32.74
C GLU A 145 -21.76 -8.50 32.59
N ILE A 146 -20.50 -8.05 32.46
CA ILE A 146 -19.33 -8.91 32.45
C ILE A 146 -18.74 -8.99 33.86
N ALA A 147 -18.69 -10.21 34.39
CA ALA A 147 -18.25 -10.48 35.74
C ALA A 147 -16.78 -10.12 36.01
N ALA A 148 -16.50 -9.64 37.22
CA ALA A 148 -15.12 -9.50 37.69
C ALA A 148 -14.36 -10.85 37.64
N GLY A 149 -13.11 -10.81 37.20
CA GLY A 149 -12.25 -11.99 36.96
C GLY A 149 -12.22 -12.47 35.51
N MET A 150 -13.22 -12.11 34.70
CA MET A 150 -13.26 -12.47 33.27
C MET A 150 -12.26 -11.67 32.42
N SER A 151 -11.64 -10.61 32.97
CA SER A 151 -10.60 -9.83 32.29
C SER A 151 -9.49 -10.72 31.73
N GLY A 152 -9.14 -10.51 30.48
CA GLY A 152 -8.18 -11.30 29.72
C GLY A 152 -8.76 -12.55 29.05
N GLY A 153 -10.04 -12.86 29.27
CA GLY A 153 -10.74 -13.97 28.62
C GLY A 153 -11.15 -13.66 27.17
N PRO A 154 -11.23 -14.66 26.28
CA PRO A 154 -11.58 -14.45 24.88
C PRO A 154 -13.06 -14.09 24.69
N VAL A 155 -13.34 -13.28 23.67
CA VAL A 155 -14.67 -12.95 23.16
C VAL A 155 -14.83 -13.56 21.78
N LEU A 156 -15.71 -14.55 21.68
CA LEU A 156 -16.03 -15.29 20.45
C LEU A 156 -17.17 -14.62 19.69
N ASN A 157 -16.99 -14.41 18.38
CA ASN A 157 -18.05 -14.02 17.48
C ASN A 157 -18.81 -15.27 17.01
N LEU A 158 -20.06 -15.43 17.45
CA LEU A 158 -20.85 -16.63 17.16
C LEU A 158 -21.31 -16.73 15.70
N LYS A 159 -21.16 -15.65 14.90
CA LYS A 159 -21.43 -15.71 13.45
C LYS A 159 -20.26 -16.28 12.64
N THR A 160 -19.02 -16.06 13.08
CA THR A 160 -17.81 -16.47 12.36
C THR A 160 -17.12 -17.66 12.99
N GLY A 161 -17.37 -17.92 14.29
CA GLY A 161 -16.68 -18.93 15.06
C GLY A 161 -15.26 -18.54 15.46
N GLY A 162 -14.84 -17.29 15.27
CA GLY A 162 -13.52 -16.78 15.65
C GLY A 162 -13.55 -15.83 16.85
N VAL A 163 -12.46 -15.78 17.59
CA VAL A 163 -12.25 -14.85 18.70
C VAL A 163 -11.95 -13.47 18.13
N CYS A 164 -12.83 -12.50 18.39
CA CYS A 164 -12.73 -11.13 17.90
C CYS A 164 -12.18 -10.14 18.93
N GLY A 165 -12.07 -10.56 20.21
CA GLY A 165 -11.55 -9.68 21.25
C GLY A 165 -11.15 -10.38 22.54
N VAL A 166 -10.62 -9.58 23.46
CA VAL A 166 -10.15 -9.91 24.80
C VAL A 166 -10.94 -9.09 25.79
N THR A 167 -11.64 -9.76 26.69
CA THR A 167 -12.55 -9.16 27.67
C THR A 167 -11.80 -8.18 28.58
N LYS A 168 -12.34 -6.98 28.74
CA LYS A 168 -11.84 -5.93 29.64
C LYS A 168 -13.00 -5.36 30.45
N VAL A 169 -12.98 -5.58 31.76
CA VAL A 169 -14.03 -5.04 32.65
C VAL A 169 -13.66 -3.61 33.03
N SER A 170 -14.50 -2.62 32.71
CA SER A 170 -14.41 -1.28 33.33
C SER A 170 -15.34 -1.22 34.54
N ARG A 171 -14.86 -0.66 35.65
CA ARG A 171 -15.68 -0.36 36.82
C ARG A 171 -16.13 1.09 36.73
N GLN A 172 -17.19 1.37 35.97
CA GLN A 172 -17.99 2.57 36.20
C GLN A 172 -19.28 2.14 36.88
N GLN A 173 -19.38 2.42 38.18
CA GLN A 173 -20.65 2.43 38.89
C GLN A 173 -21.52 3.50 38.22
N ASP A 174 -22.73 3.15 37.80
CA ASP A 174 -23.77 4.03 37.23
C ASP A 174 -23.81 4.28 35.71
N SER A 175 -23.28 3.39 34.85
CA SER A 175 -23.62 3.43 33.42
C SER A 175 -24.37 2.17 32.96
N ASP A 176 -25.50 2.33 32.27
CA ASP A 176 -26.25 1.27 31.56
C ASP A 176 -25.43 0.56 30.44
N ARG A 177 -24.14 0.90 30.30
CA ARG A 177 -23.23 0.39 29.28
C ARG A 177 -22.54 -0.85 29.84
N GLY A 178 -22.66 -1.97 29.12
CA GLY A 178 -22.07 -3.25 29.51
C GLY A 178 -20.53 -3.28 29.47
N GLY A 179 -19.94 -4.47 29.36
CA GLY A 179 -18.48 -4.63 29.37
C GLY A 179 -17.78 -4.07 28.14
N LEU A 180 -16.45 -3.97 28.20
CA LEU A 180 -15.61 -3.65 27.04
C LEU A 180 -14.80 -4.88 26.62
N ALA A 181 -14.34 -4.91 25.38
CA ALA A 181 -13.32 -5.84 24.94
C ALA A 181 -12.30 -5.15 24.05
N ILE A 182 -11.04 -5.52 24.24
CA ILE A 182 -9.94 -5.11 23.39
C ILE A 182 -10.02 -5.97 22.13
N PRO A 183 -10.11 -5.41 20.92
CA PRO A 183 -10.22 -6.23 19.73
C PRO A 183 -8.95 -7.05 19.49
N ILE A 184 -9.09 -8.24 18.90
CA ILE A 184 -7.95 -9.18 18.76
C ILE A 184 -6.83 -8.60 17.86
N TRP A 185 -7.18 -7.73 16.91
CA TRP A 185 -6.20 -7.04 16.06
C TRP A 185 -5.29 -6.07 16.84
N ALA A 186 -5.66 -5.67 18.07
CA ALA A 186 -4.82 -4.85 18.94
C ALA A 186 -3.51 -5.56 19.35
N LEU A 187 -3.41 -6.88 19.14
CA LEU A 187 -2.14 -7.61 19.29
C LEU A 187 -1.05 -7.10 18.33
N ARG A 188 -1.41 -6.38 17.25
CA ARG A 188 -0.43 -5.67 16.39
C ARG A 188 0.30 -4.54 17.09
N SER A 189 -0.20 -4.06 18.23
CA SER A 189 0.49 -3.07 19.06
C SER A 189 1.64 -3.67 19.88
N ALA A 190 1.79 -5.01 19.89
CA ALA A 190 3.05 -5.63 20.30
C ALA A 190 4.16 -5.33 19.28
N ASP A 191 5.40 -5.70 19.57
CA ASP A 191 6.43 -5.60 18.56
C ASP A 191 6.09 -6.48 17.33
N PRO A 192 6.44 -6.04 16.09
CA PRO A 192 6.07 -6.75 14.88
C PRO A 192 6.54 -8.20 14.81
N GLU A 193 7.66 -8.55 15.46
CA GLU A 193 8.20 -9.90 15.45
C GLU A 193 7.32 -10.83 16.30
N LEU A 194 6.96 -10.41 17.52
CA LEU A 194 6.08 -11.16 18.39
C LEU A 194 4.68 -11.32 17.81
N TYR A 195 4.14 -10.27 17.16
CA TYR A 195 2.86 -10.38 16.44
C TYR A 195 2.93 -11.45 15.34
N ARG A 196 3.98 -11.45 14.52
CA ARG A 196 4.19 -12.48 13.48
C ARG A 196 4.30 -13.88 14.07
N ARG A 197 4.98 -14.04 15.21
CA ARG A 197 5.05 -15.33 15.92
C ARG A 197 3.66 -15.85 16.30
N LEU A 198 2.80 -14.97 16.83
CA LEU A 198 1.42 -15.31 17.20
C LEU A 198 0.59 -15.71 15.97
N ILE A 199 0.45 -14.81 14.99
CA ILE A 199 -0.45 -15.02 13.85
C ILE A 199 -0.02 -16.21 13.00
N ARG A 200 1.29 -16.37 12.74
CA ARG A 200 1.82 -17.52 11.98
C ARG A 200 1.71 -18.82 12.77
N GLY A 201 1.91 -18.79 14.09
CA GLY A 201 1.72 -19.97 14.94
C GLY A 201 0.27 -20.46 14.92
N GLN A 202 -0.68 -19.52 14.95
CA GLN A 202 -2.10 -19.79 14.83
C GLN A 202 -2.46 -20.30 13.43
N ASP A 203 -1.95 -19.68 12.37
CA ASP A 203 -2.19 -20.11 10.98
C ASP A 203 -1.70 -21.54 10.70
N ARG A 204 -0.50 -21.91 11.18
CA ARG A 204 0.01 -23.30 11.08
C ARG A 204 -0.93 -24.29 11.76
N TYR A 205 -1.33 -23.99 12.99
CA TYR A 205 -2.22 -24.86 13.75
C TYR A 205 -3.55 -25.08 13.01
N PHE A 206 -4.17 -24.00 12.52
CA PHE A 206 -5.45 -24.07 11.80
C PHE A 206 -5.34 -24.56 10.35
N GLY A 207 -4.13 -24.70 9.80
CA GLY A 207 -3.90 -25.43 8.55
C GLY A 207 -4.24 -26.92 8.66
N VAL A 208 -4.05 -27.52 9.83
CA VAL A 208 -4.25 -28.95 10.09
C VAL A 208 -5.40 -29.27 11.04
N GLU A 209 -5.79 -28.34 11.91
CA GLU A 209 -6.96 -28.46 12.80
C GLU A 209 -8.25 -28.66 11.99
N ARG A 210 -9.17 -29.51 12.48
CA ARG A 210 -10.41 -29.86 11.77
C ARG A 210 -11.68 -29.75 12.61
N GLU A 211 -11.65 -29.94 13.93
CA GLU A 211 -12.84 -29.96 14.77
C GLU A 211 -13.47 -28.56 14.88
N TRP A 212 -12.69 -27.56 15.28
CA TRP A 212 -13.13 -26.16 15.34
C TRP A 212 -13.39 -25.64 13.93
N SER A 213 -12.46 -25.87 13.02
CA SER A 213 -12.50 -25.34 11.65
C SER A 213 -13.73 -25.78 10.88
N THR A 214 -14.10 -27.06 10.95
CA THR A 214 -15.30 -27.58 10.27
C THR A 214 -16.58 -26.98 10.85
N ALA A 215 -16.63 -26.81 12.18
CA ALA A 215 -17.76 -26.18 12.83
C ALA A 215 -17.88 -24.69 12.45
N ALA A 216 -16.76 -23.95 12.38
CA ALA A 216 -16.75 -22.55 11.97
C ALA A 216 -17.16 -22.38 10.49
N ASP A 217 -16.72 -23.29 9.61
CA ASP A 217 -17.13 -23.29 8.21
C ASP A 217 -18.63 -23.48 8.04
N ALA A 218 -19.26 -24.32 8.86
CA ALA A 218 -20.70 -24.55 8.84
C ALA A 218 -21.52 -23.29 9.23
N LEU A 219 -20.91 -22.33 9.95
CA LEU A 219 -21.55 -21.05 10.27
C LEU A 219 -21.49 -20.05 9.11
N THR A 220 -20.55 -20.22 8.18
CA THR A 220 -20.32 -19.28 7.09
C THR A 220 -21.05 -19.73 5.82
N ARG A 221 -21.89 -18.87 5.26
CA ARG A 221 -22.52 -19.14 3.95
C ARG A 221 -21.56 -18.72 2.84
N THR A 222 -20.88 -19.68 2.23
CA THR A 222 -20.01 -19.43 1.08
C THR A 222 -20.74 -19.73 -0.23
N ARG A 223 -20.56 -18.89 -1.24
CA ARG A 223 -21.12 -19.12 -2.58
C ARG A 223 -20.19 -20.02 -3.40
N PRO A 224 -20.71 -20.76 -4.41
CA PRO A 224 -19.89 -21.66 -5.23
C PRO A 224 -18.69 -20.99 -5.93
N HIS A 225 -18.78 -19.68 -6.20
CA HIS A 225 -17.77 -18.88 -6.91
C HIS A 225 -16.85 -18.08 -5.98
N GLU A 226 -16.91 -18.30 -4.66
CA GLU A 226 -16.03 -17.65 -3.69
C GLU A 226 -14.94 -18.62 -3.23
N ILE A 227 -13.82 -18.08 -2.71
CA ILE A 227 -12.80 -18.89 -2.03
C ILE A 227 -13.40 -19.43 -0.73
N LEU A 228 -13.25 -20.72 -0.50
CA LEU A 228 -13.79 -21.38 0.69
C LEU A 228 -12.96 -21.00 1.94
N PRO A 229 -13.58 -20.91 3.13
CA PRO A 229 -12.85 -20.67 4.37
C PRO A 229 -11.69 -21.66 4.61
N VAL A 230 -11.88 -22.94 4.26
CA VAL A 230 -10.82 -23.96 4.33
C VAL A 230 -9.65 -23.66 3.38
N GLU A 231 -9.91 -23.14 2.18
CA GLU A 231 -8.86 -22.75 1.23
C GLU A 231 -8.09 -21.54 1.74
N LEU A 232 -8.78 -20.57 2.36
CA LEU A 232 -8.10 -19.42 3.00
C LEU A 232 -7.19 -19.85 4.15
N ARG A 233 -7.63 -20.81 4.99
CA ARG A 233 -6.78 -21.36 6.06
C ARG A 233 -5.58 -22.13 5.51
N GLN A 234 -5.76 -22.90 4.44
CA GLN A 234 -4.65 -23.56 3.75
C GLN A 234 -3.63 -22.56 3.23
N LEU A 235 -4.08 -21.49 2.56
CA LEU A 235 -3.17 -20.43 2.10
C LEU A 235 -2.40 -19.81 3.26
N ARG A 236 -3.08 -19.43 4.34
CA ARG A 236 -2.43 -18.83 5.52
C ARG A 236 -1.38 -19.76 6.14
N ALA A 237 -1.71 -21.05 6.27
CA ALA A 237 -0.77 -22.04 6.78
C ALA A 237 0.46 -22.17 5.87
N LEU A 238 0.29 -22.15 4.54
CA LEU A 238 1.41 -22.14 3.59
C LEU A 238 2.27 -20.88 3.77
N LEU A 239 1.66 -19.70 3.85
CA LEU A 239 2.35 -18.41 4.02
C LEU A 239 3.05 -18.29 5.40
N ALA A 240 2.59 -19.02 6.41
CA ALA A 240 3.23 -19.08 7.72
C ALA A 240 4.58 -19.84 7.72
N GLU A 241 4.84 -20.63 6.67
CA GLU A 241 6.11 -21.34 6.43
C GLU A 241 7.07 -20.57 5.51
N THR A 242 6.63 -19.47 4.91
CA THR A 242 7.47 -18.68 4.00
C THR A 242 8.26 -17.61 4.75
N GLU A 243 9.32 -17.09 4.12
CA GLU A 243 9.89 -15.81 4.51
C GLU A 243 8.81 -14.72 4.53
N VAL A 244 8.95 -13.74 5.42
CA VAL A 244 8.01 -12.61 5.53
C VAL A 244 8.17 -11.74 4.27
N PRO A 245 7.12 -11.59 3.44
CA PRO A 245 7.22 -10.71 2.28
C PRO A 245 7.43 -9.26 2.72
N SER A 246 8.33 -8.54 2.04
CA SER A 246 8.41 -7.09 2.17
C SER A 246 7.19 -6.41 1.51
N ASP A 247 6.89 -5.18 1.94
CA ASP A 247 5.86 -4.29 1.35
C ASP A 247 4.44 -4.89 1.29
N HIS A 248 3.86 -5.23 2.46
CA HIS A 248 2.49 -5.75 2.54
C HIS A 248 1.43 -4.80 1.96
N ALA A 249 1.56 -3.50 2.22
CA ALA A 249 0.63 -2.49 1.71
C ALA A 249 0.69 -2.39 0.17
N GLY A 250 1.89 -2.33 -0.42
CA GLY A 250 2.05 -2.31 -1.87
C GLY A 250 1.52 -3.60 -2.53
N ARG A 251 1.72 -4.76 -1.90
CA ARG A 251 1.17 -6.03 -2.40
C ARG A 251 -0.35 -6.10 -2.29
N PHE A 252 -0.93 -5.60 -1.21
CA PHE A 252 -2.37 -5.45 -1.07
C PHE A 252 -2.92 -4.61 -2.24
N MET A 253 -2.33 -3.44 -2.50
CA MET A 253 -2.77 -2.53 -3.57
C MET A 253 -2.62 -3.15 -4.96
N ARG A 254 -1.55 -3.90 -5.24
CA ARG A 254 -1.36 -4.64 -6.50
C ARG A 254 -2.42 -5.70 -6.74
N ALA A 255 -2.83 -6.39 -5.68
CA ALA A 255 -3.86 -7.43 -5.77
C ALA A 255 -5.26 -6.83 -5.88
N ALA A 256 -5.60 -5.88 -5.02
CA ALA A 256 -6.92 -5.27 -4.92
C ALA A 256 -7.25 -4.33 -6.11
N GLY A 257 -6.24 -3.62 -6.63
CA GLY A 257 -6.43 -2.57 -7.61
C GLY A 257 -7.00 -1.28 -6.99
N ARG A 258 -7.24 -0.28 -7.84
CA ARG A 258 -7.49 1.12 -7.43
C ARG A 258 -8.92 1.40 -6.94
N GLU A 259 -9.85 0.49 -7.19
CA GLU A 259 -11.26 0.67 -6.85
C GLU A 259 -11.63 0.08 -5.48
N CYS A 260 -10.68 -0.57 -4.81
CA CYS A 260 -10.88 -1.18 -3.50
C CYS A 260 -10.66 -0.17 -2.36
N LEU A 261 -11.24 -0.47 -1.20
CA LEU A 261 -10.98 0.28 0.01
C LEU A 261 -9.54 0.00 0.46
N PRO A 262 -8.75 1.04 0.82
CA PRO A 262 -7.43 0.83 1.39
C PRO A 262 -7.53 -0.02 2.68
N PRO A 263 -6.45 -0.69 3.07
CA PRO A 263 -6.46 -1.44 4.33
C PRO A 263 -6.74 -0.47 5.47
N ALA A 264 -7.66 -0.85 6.36
CA ALA A 264 -8.08 0.03 7.46
C ALA A 264 -6.99 0.18 8.53
N ARG A 265 -5.97 -0.68 8.51
CA ARG A 265 -4.92 -0.81 9.52
C ARG A 265 -3.61 -1.23 8.85
N ASP A 266 -2.51 -1.01 9.55
CA ASP A 266 -1.20 -1.49 9.09
C ASP A 266 -1.18 -3.01 8.93
N LEU A 267 -0.59 -3.45 7.82
CA LEU A 267 -0.45 -4.86 7.46
C LEU A 267 0.95 -5.33 7.85
N VAL A 268 1.04 -6.20 8.87
CA VAL A 268 2.32 -6.63 9.49
C VAL A 268 2.79 -7.99 8.97
N ASP A 269 1.84 -8.82 8.51
CA ASP A 269 2.08 -10.13 7.92
C ASP A 269 1.17 -10.38 6.69
N ALA A 270 1.53 -11.39 5.87
CA ALA A 270 0.71 -11.86 4.75
C ALA A 270 -0.70 -12.29 5.18
N SER A 271 -0.84 -12.81 6.40
CA SER A 271 -2.13 -13.15 7.00
C SER A 271 -3.04 -11.92 7.15
N ASP A 272 -2.50 -10.73 7.41
CA ASP A 272 -3.27 -9.48 7.44
C ASP A 272 -3.75 -9.09 6.04
N VAL A 273 -2.87 -9.20 5.04
CA VAL A 273 -3.21 -8.95 3.63
C VAL A 273 -4.37 -9.85 3.19
N VAL A 274 -4.31 -11.14 3.51
CA VAL A 274 -5.37 -12.10 3.19
C VAL A 274 -6.69 -11.72 3.91
N THR A 275 -6.63 -11.27 5.16
CA THR A 275 -7.83 -10.82 5.92
C THR A 275 -8.49 -9.64 5.20
N ASP A 276 -7.72 -8.60 4.92
CA ASP A 276 -8.26 -7.35 4.37
C ASP A 276 -8.73 -7.53 2.93
N LEU A 277 -8.01 -8.31 2.10
CA LEU A 277 -8.45 -8.65 0.74
C LEU A 277 -9.74 -9.48 0.73
N SER A 278 -9.92 -10.37 1.72
CA SER A 278 -11.15 -11.15 1.85
C SER A 278 -12.35 -10.31 2.31
N GLY A 279 -12.09 -9.12 2.89
CA GLY A 279 -13.12 -8.18 3.31
C GLY A 279 -13.57 -7.21 2.23
N GLN A 280 -12.90 -7.17 1.08
CA GLN A 280 -13.25 -6.28 -0.04
C GLN A 280 -14.53 -6.72 -0.75
N VAL A 281 -15.15 -5.79 -1.47
CA VAL A 281 -16.24 -6.11 -2.39
C VAL A 281 -15.71 -7.04 -3.47
N ALA A 282 -16.36 -8.18 -3.69
CA ALA A 282 -15.90 -9.16 -4.67
C ALA A 282 -15.77 -8.53 -6.08
N PRO A 283 -14.74 -8.90 -6.85
CA PRO A 283 -14.58 -8.38 -8.21
C PRO A 283 -15.70 -8.88 -9.13
N SER A 284 -15.79 -8.28 -10.32
CA SER A 284 -16.76 -8.65 -11.35
C SER A 284 -16.70 -10.14 -11.70
N ALA A 285 -17.85 -10.71 -12.09
CA ALA A 285 -17.94 -12.12 -12.46
C ALA A 285 -16.93 -12.48 -13.57
N GLY A 286 -16.15 -13.53 -13.35
CA GLY A 286 -15.11 -13.98 -14.30
C GLY A 286 -13.71 -13.41 -14.03
N GLU A 287 -13.56 -12.47 -13.10
CA GLU A 287 -12.26 -12.01 -12.65
C GLU A 287 -11.71 -12.84 -11.48
N LEU A 288 -10.38 -12.84 -11.32
CA LEU A 288 -9.74 -13.47 -10.15
C LEU A 288 -10.14 -12.73 -8.86
N PRO A 289 -10.60 -13.44 -7.82
CA PRO A 289 -10.67 -12.91 -6.46
C PRO A 289 -9.33 -12.30 -6.01
N TYR A 290 -9.35 -11.23 -5.23
CA TYR A 290 -8.12 -10.51 -4.90
C TYR A 290 -7.11 -11.35 -4.11
N VAL A 291 -7.57 -12.25 -3.23
CA VAL A 291 -6.69 -13.19 -2.53
C VAL A 291 -5.97 -14.13 -3.50
N LEU A 292 -6.63 -14.57 -4.58
CA LEU A 292 -6.00 -15.37 -5.63
C LEU A 292 -4.99 -14.55 -6.44
N ARG A 293 -5.27 -13.26 -6.71
CA ARG A 293 -4.30 -12.35 -7.34
C ARG A 293 -3.05 -12.21 -6.48
N TYR A 294 -3.24 -11.98 -5.18
CA TYR A 294 -2.14 -11.87 -4.20
C TYR A 294 -1.30 -13.14 -4.11
N ALA A 295 -1.95 -14.31 -4.00
CA ALA A 295 -1.24 -15.59 -3.95
C ALA A 295 -0.46 -15.88 -5.24
N ALA A 296 -1.02 -15.54 -6.40
CA ALA A 296 -0.33 -15.65 -7.69
C ALA A 296 0.90 -14.73 -7.76
N ASP A 297 0.76 -13.47 -7.32
CA ASP A 297 1.87 -12.50 -7.33
C ASP A 297 3.00 -12.91 -6.39
N LEU A 298 2.67 -13.46 -5.21
CA LEU A 298 3.66 -14.02 -4.29
C LEU A 298 4.36 -15.23 -4.90
N ALA A 299 3.60 -16.21 -5.38
CA ALA A 299 4.15 -17.44 -5.94
C ALA A 299 5.06 -17.20 -7.15
N ALA A 300 4.80 -16.15 -7.94
CA ALA A 300 5.65 -15.79 -9.08
C ALA A 300 7.07 -15.33 -8.66
N GLY A 301 7.20 -14.70 -7.49
CA GLY A 301 8.49 -14.22 -6.96
C GLY A 301 9.19 -15.18 -6.01
N MET A 302 8.60 -16.35 -5.72
CA MET A 302 9.13 -17.32 -4.77
C MET A 302 9.82 -18.49 -5.49
N SER A 303 10.87 -19.02 -4.87
CA SER A 303 11.52 -20.26 -5.30
C SER A 303 11.42 -21.33 -4.20
N GLY A 304 11.83 -22.56 -4.50
CA GLY A 304 11.83 -23.64 -3.52
C GLY A 304 10.47 -24.32 -3.31
N ARG A 305 10.39 -25.15 -2.27
CA ARG A 305 9.24 -26.02 -1.99
C ARG A 305 8.01 -25.22 -1.57
N GLU A 306 8.24 -24.18 -0.77
CA GLU A 306 7.22 -23.30 -0.23
C GLU A 306 6.56 -22.48 -1.35
N GLY A 307 7.37 -21.92 -2.26
CA GLY A 307 6.88 -21.22 -3.46
C GLY A 307 6.04 -22.12 -4.36
N GLN A 308 6.48 -23.36 -4.57
CA GLN A 308 5.71 -24.35 -5.33
C GLN A 308 4.37 -24.66 -4.65
N ALA A 309 4.34 -24.79 -3.32
CA ALA A 309 3.10 -25.08 -2.60
C ALA A 309 2.07 -23.94 -2.73
N VAL A 310 2.50 -22.67 -2.67
CA VAL A 310 1.61 -21.51 -2.89
C VAL A 310 1.13 -21.47 -4.35
N ARG A 311 2.00 -21.80 -5.32
CA ARG A 311 1.64 -21.93 -6.74
C ARG A 311 0.59 -23.02 -6.97
N ASP A 312 0.77 -24.19 -6.39
CA ASP A 312 -0.15 -25.32 -6.51
C ASP A 312 -1.50 -24.98 -5.88
N TRP A 313 -1.51 -24.38 -4.69
CA TRP A 313 -2.72 -23.89 -4.04
C TRP A 313 -3.47 -22.89 -4.93
N THR A 314 -2.75 -21.97 -5.56
CA THR A 314 -3.32 -20.95 -6.46
C THR A 314 -3.99 -21.61 -7.66
N LEU A 315 -3.33 -22.57 -8.30
CA LEU A 315 -3.85 -23.27 -9.47
C LEU A 315 -5.04 -24.17 -9.14
N LEU A 316 -5.01 -24.89 -8.02
CA LEU A 316 -6.11 -25.75 -7.57
C LEU A 316 -7.36 -24.92 -7.25
N THR A 317 -7.20 -23.85 -6.48
CA THR A 317 -8.30 -22.95 -6.10
C THR A 317 -8.87 -22.24 -7.32
N ALA A 318 -8.02 -21.72 -8.21
CA ALA A 318 -8.47 -21.11 -9.46
C ALA A 318 -9.14 -22.12 -10.40
N GLY A 319 -8.67 -23.35 -10.44
CA GLY A 319 -9.29 -24.44 -11.21
C GLY A 319 -10.72 -24.72 -10.76
N ARG A 320 -10.95 -24.84 -9.44
CA ARG A 320 -12.30 -25.01 -8.86
C ARG A 320 -13.22 -23.85 -9.23
N LEU A 321 -12.70 -22.62 -9.20
CA LEU A 321 -13.43 -21.41 -9.57
C LEU A 321 -13.59 -21.23 -11.09
N ARG A 322 -13.03 -22.12 -11.92
CA ARG A 322 -12.99 -22.02 -13.38
C ARG A 322 -12.23 -20.79 -13.91
N LEU A 323 -11.23 -20.33 -13.15
CA LEU A 323 -10.40 -19.16 -13.43
C LEU A 323 -8.93 -19.54 -13.73
N GLY A 324 -8.65 -20.82 -14.01
CA GLY A 324 -7.29 -21.34 -14.22
C GLY A 324 -6.50 -20.59 -15.28
N LYS A 325 -7.12 -20.20 -16.40
CA LYS A 325 -6.45 -19.41 -17.46
C LYS A 325 -5.94 -18.06 -16.95
N ALA A 326 -6.77 -17.33 -16.19
CA ALA A 326 -6.39 -16.04 -15.62
C ALA A 326 -5.30 -16.20 -14.55
N ALA A 327 -5.40 -17.24 -13.71
CA ALA A 327 -4.40 -17.54 -12.70
C ALA A 327 -3.05 -17.90 -13.31
N VAL A 328 -3.02 -18.75 -14.35
CA VAL A 328 -1.80 -19.11 -15.09
C VAL A 328 -1.19 -17.88 -15.76
N ALA A 329 -2.00 -17.02 -16.39
CA ALA A 329 -1.51 -15.78 -17.00
C ALA A 329 -0.80 -14.89 -15.96
N ARG A 330 -1.38 -14.75 -14.76
CA ARG A 330 -0.78 -13.95 -13.67
C ARG A 330 0.45 -14.64 -13.04
N LEU A 331 0.42 -15.97 -12.89
CA LEU A 331 1.54 -16.77 -12.36
C LEU A 331 2.76 -16.83 -13.30
N ASN A 332 2.53 -16.81 -14.61
CA ASN A 332 3.58 -16.81 -15.64
C ASN A 332 4.03 -15.38 -15.99
N GLY A 333 3.39 -14.40 -15.36
CA GLY A 333 3.59 -12.99 -15.60
C GLY A 333 3.20 -12.20 -14.35
N ALA A 334 4.04 -12.29 -13.31
CA ALA A 334 4.65 -11.05 -12.86
C ALA A 334 5.33 -10.51 -14.13
N ALA A 335 4.61 -9.71 -14.93
CA ALA A 335 5.24 -9.10 -16.05
C ALA A 335 6.38 -8.29 -15.42
N ALA A 336 7.63 -8.71 -15.65
CA ALA A 336 8.67 -7.72 -15.87
C ALA A 336 8.01 -6.76 -16.86
N PHE A 337 7.63 -5.58 -16.37
CA PHE A 337 6.86 -4.65 -17.17
C PHE A 337 7.72 -4.39 -18.41
N THR A 338 7.30 -4.93 -19.55
CA THR A 338 8.12 -4.92 -20.79
C THR A 338 8.23 -3.52 -21.37
N GLN A 339 7.41 -2.60 -20.87
CA GLN A 339 7.54 -1.17 -21.06
C GLN A 339 8.16 -0.53 -19.81
N PRO A 340 8.88 0.59 -19.96
CA PRO A 340 9.44 1.30 -18.81
C PRO A 340 8.34 1.56 -17.78
N SER A 341 8.59 1.19 -16.52
CA SER A 341 7.74 1.63 -15.41
C SER A 341 8.07 3.08 -15.07
N SER A 342 7.19 3.79 -14.38
CA SER A 342 7.43 5.18 -14.00
C SER A 342 7.18 5.43 -12.52
N LEU A 343 8.02 6.26 -11.92
CA LEU A 343 7.69 7.00 -10.72
C LEU A 343 7.15 8.36 -11.16
N MET A 344 5.84 8.52 -11.11
CA MET A 344 5.13 9.73 -11.52
C MET A 344 5.00 10.67 -10.32
N VAL A 345 5.42 11.92 -10.45
CA VAL A 345 5.34 12.95 -9.41
C VAL A 345 4.61 14.16 -9.96
N ARG A 346 3.52 14.57 -9.31
CA ARG A 346 2.78 15.79 -9.66
C ARG A 346 2.96 16.84 -8.58
N LEU A 347 3.31 18.06 -9.01
CA LEU A 347 3.24 19.26 -8.18
C LEU A 347 2.07 20.10 -8.67
N ARG A 348 0.99 20.17 -7.90
CA ARG A 348 -0.18 21.01 -8.23
C ARG A 348 -0.18 22.29 -7.41
N PRO A 349 -0.18 23.49 -8.02
CA PRO A 349 -0.41 24.73 -7.31
C PRO A 349 -1.75 24.72 -6.56
N THR A 350 -1.76 25.28 -5.34
CA THR A 350 -2.92 25.35 -4.45
C THR A 350 -2.98 26.70 -3.75
N GLY A 351 -4.19 27.10 -3.32
CA GLY A 351 -4.42 28.39 -2.67
C GLY A 351 -4.46 29.57 -3.65
N ALA A 352 -5.02 30.69 -3.21
CA ALA A 352 -5.23 31.87 -4.07
C ALA A 352 -3.93 32.48 -4.61
N ALA A 353 -2.84 32.37 -3.85
CA ALA A 353 -1.53 32.92 -4.23
C ALA A 353 -0.70 31.98 -5.12
N HIS A 354 -1.14 30.72 -5.34
CA HIS A 354 -0.41 29.71 -6.12
C HIS A 354 1.07 29.51 -5.70
N ASP A 355 1.41 29.85 -4.46
CA ASP A 355 2.74 29.76 -3.86
C ASP A 355 2.95 28.46 -3.05
N ARG A 356 1.87 27.67 -2.91
CA ARG A 356 1.82 26.39 -2.23
C ARG A 356 1.48 25.27 -3.19
N PHE A 357 2.01 24.08 -2.95
CA PHE A 357 1.93 22.94 -3.83
C PHE A 357 1.41 21.71 -3.07
N ALA A 358 0.42 21.04 -3.66
CA ALA A 358 0.09 19.67 -3.31
C ALA A 358 1.00 18.73 -4.11
N VAL A 359 1.68 17.82 -3.41
CA VAL A 359 2.55 16.80 -4.02
C VAL A 359 1.78 15.49 -4.08
N THR A 360 1.82 14.81 -5.22
CA THR A 360 1.25 13.47 -5.35
C THR A 360 2.22 12.58 -6.10
N ILE A 361 2.42 11.36 -5.62
CA ILE A 361 3.36 10.40 -6.20
C ILE A 361 2.62 9.11 -6.53
N TRP A 362 2.91 8.52 -7.69
CA TRP A 362 2.42 7.21 -8.09
C TRP A 362 3.55 6.31 -8.60
N ARG A 363 3.51 5.04 -8.21
CA ARG A 363 4.23 3.97 -8.91
C ARG A 363 3.36 3.51 -10.07
N TYR A 364 3.75 3.86 -11.28
CA TYR A 364 3.11 3.41 -12.52
C TYR A 364 3.90 2.22 -13.06
N PHE A 365 3.22 1.10 -13.27
CA PHE A 365 3.83 -0.04 -13.92
C PHE A 365 3.21 -0.29 -15.30
N ASN A 366 1.90 -0.10 -15.42
CA ASN A 366 1.16 -0.01 -16.67
C ASN A 366 -0.19 0.67 -16.42
N GLU A 367 -0.99 0.86 -17.48
CA GLU A 367 -2.33 1.47 -17.42
C GLU A 367 -3.28 0.81 -16.41
N ALA A 368 -3.13 -0.51 -16.19
CA ALA A 368 -3.95 -1.27 -15.24
C ALA A 368 -3.39 -1.26 -13.81
N THR A 369 -2.12 -0.89 -13.63
CA THR A 369 -1.36 -1.05 -12.37
C THR A 369 -0.67 0.27 -12.02
N ILE A 370 -1.42 1.14 -11.35
CA ILE A 370 -0.94 2.44 -10.88
C ILE A 370 -1.23 2.54 -9.39
N ILE A 371 -0.18 2.62 -8.57
CA ILE A 371 -0.28 2.62 -7.11
C ILE A 371 0.00 4.04 -6.61
N PRO A 372 -0.99 4.75 -6.04
CA PRO A 372 -0.73 6.02 -5.37
C PRO A 372 0.07 5.78 -4.09
N LEU A 373 1.03 6.66 -3.81
CA LEU A 373 1.68 6.74 -2.52
C LEU A 373 0.82 7.60 -1.59
N PRO A 374 0.32 7.07 -0.46
CA PRO A 374 -0.40 7.88 0.51
C PRO A 374 0.59 8.86 1.14
N LEU A 375 0.51 10.12 0.73
CA LEU A 375 1.24 11.24 1.33
C LEU A 375 0.24 12.06 2.13
N ASP A 376 0.31 11.96 3.45
CA ASP A 376 -0.48 12.81 4.35
C ASP A 376 0.27 14.13 4.57
N THR A 377 0.12 15.04 3.60
CA THR A 377 0.81 16.34 3.64
C THR A 377 -0.14 17.47 3.31
N GLU A 378 -0.18 18.50 4.16
CA GLU A 378 -0.78 19.78 3.84
C GLU A 378 -0.04 20.49 2.69
N PRO A 379 -0.66 21.48 2.01
CA PRO A 379 0.00 22.28 0.97
C PRO A 379 1.36 22.87 1.39
N LEU A 380 2.40 22.50 0.65
CA LEU A 380 3.80 22.80 0.95
C LEU A 380 4.31 24.00 0.16
N THR A 381 5.27 24.75 0.68
CA THR A 381 6.04 25.68 -0.14
C THR A 381 6.90 24.91 -1.16
N LEU A 382 7.30 25.53 -2.28
CA LEU A 382 8.14 24.86 -3.28
C LEU A 382 9.41 24.21 -2.70
N PRO A 383 10.20 24.87 -1.81
CA PRO A 383 11.37 24.23 -1.21
C PRO A 383 11.03 23.01 -0.35
N GLN A 384 9.89 23.04 0.36
CA GLN A 384 9.42 21.89 1.15
C GLN A 384 8.96 20.75 0.24
N ALA A 385 8.25 21.05 -0.84
CA ALA A 385 7.83 20.07 -1.82
C ALA A 385 9.04 19.39 -2.49
N ILE A 386 10.05 20.16 -2.91
CA ILE A 386 11.29 19.61 -3.48
C ILE A 386 12.00 18.70 -2.48
N ARG A 387 12.07 19.10 -1.20
CA ARG A 387 12.68 18.26 -0.15
C ARG A 387 11.93 16.94 0.02
N LEU A 388 10.61 16.99 0.17
CA LEU A 388 9.76 15.80 0.28
C LEU A 388 9.99 14.85 -0.90
N ILE A 389 10.00 15.40 -2.13
CA ILE A 389 10.21 14.63 -3.35
C ILE A 389 11.61 13.98 -3.34
N ARG A 390 12.67 14.73 -2.99
CA ARG A 390 14.04 14.19 -2.88
C ARG A 390 14.18 13.09 -1.83
N ASP A 391 13.45 13.20 -0.72
CA ASP A 391 13.48 12.18 0.34
C ASP A 391 12.73 10.91 -0.07
N GLU A 392 11.68 11.05 -0.88
CA GLU A 392 10.79 9.94 -1.24
C GLU A 392 11.24 9.19 -2.49
N LEU A 393 11.77 9.88 -3.52
CA LEU A 393 12.24 9.24 -4.75
C LEU A 393 13.17 8.04 -4.52
N PRO A 394 14.24 8.12 -3.70
CA PRO A 394 15.15 7.00 -3.48
C PRO A 394 14.44 5.76 -2.91
N ARG A 395 13.52 5.98 -1.95
CA ARG A 395 12.74 4.92 -1.29
C ARG A 395 11.84 4.21 -2.30
N GLN A 396 11.16 4.99 -3.13
CA GLN A 396 10.22 4.47 -4.11
C GLN A 396 10.91 3.77 -5.28
N LEU A 397 12.02 4.33 -5.79
CA LEU A 397 12.86 3.66 -6.80
C LEU A 397 13.38 2.32 -6.28
N THR A 398 13.86 2.28 -5.03
CA THR A 398 14.33 1.04 -4.40
C THR A 398 13.21 0.02 -4.23
N ALA A 399 12.00 0.45 -3.86
CA ALA A 399 10.84 -0.42 -3.72
C ALA A 399 10.34 -0.99 -5.06
N MET A 400 10.54 -0.27 -6.17
CA MET A 400 10.15 -0.71 -7.50
C MET A 400 11.20 -1.59 -8.19
N ALA A 401 12.48 -1.44 -7.82
CA ALA A 401 13.61 -2.13 -8.46
C ALA A 401 13.50 -3.68 -8.54
N PRO A 402 12.93 -4.41 -7.56
CA PRO A 402 12.77 -5.86 -7.68
C PRO A 402 11.80 -6.29 -8.79
N ASP A 403 10.83 -5.43 -9.12
CA ASP A 403 9.73 -5.74 -10.04
C ASP A 403 9.94 -5.11 -11.44
N CYS A 404 10.92 -4.21 -11.59
CA CYS A 404 11.12 -3.38 -12.79
C CYS A 404 12.58 -3.41 -13.27
N THR A 405 12.78 -3.54 -14.58
CA THR A 405 14.12 -3.44 -15.19
C THR A 405 14.53 -2.00 -15.51
N GLU A 406 13.55 -1.16 -15.89
CA GLU A 406 13.75 0.24 -16.22
C GLU A 406 12.65 1.09 -15.56
N ILE A 407 13.07 2.13 -14.82
CA ILE A 407 12.16 3.07 -14.17
C ILE A 407 12.45 4.48 -14.69
N MET A 408 11.43 5.16 -15.18
CA MET A 408 11.48 6.56 -15.57
C MET A 408 10.93 7.45 -14.45
N VAL A 409 11.47 8.64 -14.29
CA VAL A 409 10.93 9.67 -13.40
C VAL A 409 10.13 10.65 -14.25
N GLU A 410 8.81 10.72 -14.03
CA GLU A 410 7.92 11.63 -14.74
C GLU A 410 7.45 12.76 -13.83
N MET A 411 7.80 13.99 -14.17
CA MET A 411 7.46 15.17 -13.39
C MET A 411 6.32 15.94 -14.05
N PHE A 412 5.12 15.89 -13.48
CA PHE A 412 3.98 16.71 -13.90
C PHE A 412 4.05 18.06 -13.18
N LEU A 413 4.46 19.07 -13.93
CA LEU A 413 4.79 20.40 -13.41
C LEU A 413 3.89 21.46 -14.04
N PRO A 414 3.50 22.51 -13.29
CA PRO A 414 2.89 23.68 -13.89
C PRO A 414 3.92 24.41 -14.75
N GLN A 415 3.45 25.20 -15.73
CA GLN A 415 4.29 25.79 -16.77
C GLN A 415 5.50 26.57 -16.21
N GLN A 416 5.34 27.31 -15.11
CA GLN A 416 6.41 28.08 -14.47
C GLN A 416 7.52 27.22 -13.83
N LEU A 417 7.29 25.92 -13.66
CA LEU A 417 8.25 24.96 -13.11
C LEU A 417 8.80 23.98 -14.13
N LEU A 418 8.48 24.10 -15.43
CA LEU A 418 8.98 23.15 -16.45
C LEU A 418 10.53 23.09 -16.54
N GLU A 419 11.23 24.13 -16.06
CA GLU A 419 12.69 24.19 -16.00
C GLU A 419 13.29 23.69 -14.67
N LEU A 420 12.52 23.05 -13.79
CA LEU A 420 13.05 22.48 -12.55
C LEU A 420 14.15 21.44 -12.86
N ASP A 421 15.28 21.51 -12.15
CA ASP A 421 16.50 20.74 -12.40
C ASP A 421 16.50 19.31 -11.88
N VAL A 422 15.36 18.62 -11.99
CA VAL A 422 15.18 17.29 -11.39
C VAL A 422 16.27 16.31 -11.81
N GLU A 423 16.70 16.37 -13.07
CA GLU A 423 17.72 15.50 -13.63
C GLU A 423 19.11 15.66 -12.99
N THR A 424 19.40 16.80 -12.35
CA THR A 424 20.69 17.10 -11.71
C THR A 424 20.74 16.62 -10.27
N TRP A 425 19.59 16.26 -9.68
CA TRP A 425 19.50 15.94 -8.26
C TRP A 425 20.30 14.70 -7.92
N ASN A 426 21.12 14.81 -6.86
CA ASN A 426 21.78 13.68 -6.26
C ASN A 426 20.85 13.08 -5.19
N LEU A 427 20.30 11.91 -5.51
CA LEU A 427 19.35 11.18 -4.67
C LEU A 427 20.00 10.23 -3.66
N TRP A 428 21.30 9.94 -3.83
CA TRP A 428 22.04 9.02 -2.96
C TRP A 428 23.36 9.67 -2.53
N PRO A 429 23.31 10.75 -1.73
CA PRO A 429 24.51 11.52 -1.38
C PRO A 429 25.53 10.71 -0.57
N ASP A 430 25.07 9.77 0.27
CA ASP A 430 25.94 8.96 1.13
C ASP A 430 26.61 7.80 0.37
N ASP A 431 25.90 7.18 -0.58
CA ASP A 431 26.41 6.03 -1.34
C ASP A 431 27.10 6.41 -2.65
N LYS A 432 26.54 7.40 -3.36
CA LYS A 432 26.95 7.80 -4.72
C LYS A 432 26.93 9.33 -4.87
N PRO A 433 27.78 10.08 -4.15
CA PRO A 433 27.76 11.55 -4.13
C PRO A 433 27.94 12.24 -5.50
N TRP A 434 28.51 11.52 -6.47
CA TRP A 434 28.75 11.99 -7.85
C TRP A 434 27.62 11.68 -8.83
N SER A 435 26.56 10.98 -8.42
CA SER A 435 25.54 10.45 -9.34
C SER A 435 24.26 11.27 -9.31
N ALA A 436 23.91 11.89 -10.44
CA ALA A 436 22.64 12.56 -10.63
C ALA A 436 21.57 11.58 -11.12
N VAL A 437 20.30 11.81 -10.74
CA VAL A 437 19.19 10.94 -11.14
C VAL A 437 19.04 10.85 -12.65
N GLY A 438 19.25 11.94 -13.39
CA GLY A 438 19.15 11.97 -14.86
C GLY A 438 20.19 11.14 -15.62
N ARG A 439 21.23 10.65 -14.94
CA ARG A 439 22.21 9.69 -15.51
C ARG A 439 21.83 8.23 -15.19
N THR A 440 21.12 8.01 -14.09
CA THR A 440 20.73 6.67 -13.63
C THR A 440 19.37 6.24 -14.16
N HIS A 441 18.45 7.19 -14.31
CA HIS A 441 17.07 6.99 -14.75
C HIS A 441 16.73 8.03 -15.83
N ALA A 442 15.85 7.68 -16.77
CA ALA A 442 15.27 8.67 -17.66
C ALA A 442 14.42 9.65 -16.81
N VAL A 443 14.59 10.95 -17.03
CA VAL A 443 13.83 12.00 -16.32
C VAL A 443 13.17 12.89 -17.37
N ILE A 444 11.85 12.95 -17.32
CA ILE A 444 11.02 13.72 -18.24
C ILE A 444 10.13 14.70 -17.48
N VAL A 445 9.77 15.79 -18.16
CA VAL A 445 8.81 16.79 -17.67
C VAL A 445 7.53 16.69 -18.50
N ARG A 446 6.39 16.87 -17.83
CA ARG A 446 5.05 16.90 -18.42
C ARG A 446 4.34 18.13 -17.91
N ASP A 447 3.60 18.80 -18.79
CA ASP A 447 2.81 19.95 -18.38
C ASP A 447 1.55 19.48 -17.63
N GLN A 448 1.35 19.99 -16.43
CA GLN A 448 0.23 19.60 -15.57
C GLN A 448 -1.14 19.93 -16.20
N SER A 449 -1.26 21.00 -16.97
CA SER A 449 -2.55 21.43 -17.54
C SER A 449 -3.15 20.37 -18.47
N ARG A 450 -2.31 19.53 -19.09
CA ARG A 450 -2.77 18.42 -19.95
C ARG A 450 -3.42 17.26 -19.18
N LEU A 451 -3.20 17.16 -17.88
CA LEU A 451 -3.97 16.25 -17.03
C LEU A 451 -5.37 16.79 -16.73
N GLU A 452 -5.55 18.11 -16.79
CA GLU A 452 -6.77 18.81 -16.39
C GLU A 452 -7.67 19.13 -17.60
N ASP A 453 -7.08 19.48 -18.76
CA ASP A 453 -7.80 19.84 -19.98
C ASP A 453 -7.75 18.74 -21.05
N MET A 454 -8.85 18.00 -21.16
CA MET A 454 -9.02 16.89 -22.10
C MET A 454 -9.42 17.32 -23.52
N ARG A 455 -9.70 18.62 -23.76
CA ARG A 455 -10.20 19.08 -25.07
C ARG A 455 -9.20 18.83 -26.20
N GLY A 456 -7.89 18.89 -25.92
CA GLY A 456 -6.81 18.63 -26.88
C GLY A 456 -6.47 17.15 -27.10
N ALA A 457 -7.09 16.22 -26.36
CA ALA A 457 -6.70 14.81 -26.37
C ALA A 457 -6.74 14.14 -27.76
N PRO A 458 -7.70 14.41 -28.66
CA PRO A 458 -7.70 13.80 -29.99
C PRO A 458 -6.54 14.27 -30.89
N ALA A 459 -6.16 15.55 -30.82
CA ALA A 459 -5.04 16.08 -31.60
C ALA A 459 -3.71 15.52 -31.08
N TRP A 460 -3.57 15.46 -29.75
CA TRP A 460 -2.44 14.85 -29.07
C TRP A 460 -2.24 13.38 -29.46
N GLN A 461 -3.30 12.57 -29.41
CA GLN A 461 -3.28 11.17 -29.83
C GLN A 461 -2.85 11.02 -31.31
N LYS A 462 -3.41 11.85 -32.20
CA LYS A 462 -3.05 11.83 -33.64
C LYS A 462 -1.58 12.18 -33.88
N ARG A 463 -1.04 13.20 -33.20
CA ARG A 463 0.38 13.59 -33.33
C ARG A 463 1.29 12.49 -32.80
N TRP A 464 0.91 11.87 -31.68
CA TRP A 464 1.63 10.72 -31.13
C TRP A 464 1.71 9.57 -32.12
N GLU A 465 0.58 9.08 -32.63
CA GLU A 465 0.52 7.95 -33.57
C GLU A 465 1.32 8.20 -34.85
N ARG A 466 1.34 9.45 -35.35
CA ARG A 466 2.09 9.84 -36.55
C ARG A 466 3.59 10.03 -36.32
N GLY A 467 3.98 10.31 -35.08
CA GLY A 467 5.36 10.64 -34.68
C GLY A 467 6.10 9.51 -33.98
N ALA A 468 5.39 8.58 -33.34
CA ALA A 468 5.96 7.63 -32.37
C ALA A 468 7.18 6.86 -32.90
N HIS A 469 7.13 6.42 -34.16
CA HIS A 469 8.18 5.64 -34.81
C HIS A 469 8.95 6.41 -35.89
N ALA A 470 8.74 7.73 -36.00
CA ALA A 470 9.45 8.54 -36.96
C ALA A 470 10.86 8.90 -36.45
N ASP A 471 11.80 9.07 -37.38
CA ASP A 471 13.13 9.60 -37.08
C ASP A 471 13.03 11.04 -36.58
N LEU A 472 13.33 11.24 -35.29
CA LEU A 472 13.28 12.55 -34.64
C LEU A 472 14.31 13.52 -35.21
N GLY A 473 15.52 13.08 -35.56
CA GLY A 473 16.51 13.95 -36.18
C GLY A 473 16.02 14.53 -37.51
N ALA A 474 15.25 13.76 -38.27
CA ALA A 474 14.65 14.24 -39.52
C ALA A 474 13.40 15.10 -39.31
N ARG A 475 12.63 14.86 -38.24
CA ARG A 475 11.30 15.46 -38.03
C ARG A 475 11.22 16.59 -37.01
N ILE A 476 12.24 16.79 -36.19
CA ILE A 476 12.22 17.85 -35.20
C ILE A 476 12.27 19.23 -35.88
N GLU A 477 11.27 20.05 -35.58
CA GLU A 477 11.14 21.41 -36.10
C GLU A 477 11.91 22.37 -35.20
N SER A 478 12.72 23.26 -35.79
CA SER A 478 13.44 24.28 -35.03
C SER A 478 12.53 25.47 -34.71
N VAL A 479 12.59 25.93 -33.46
CA VAL A 479 12.02 27.20 -33.00
C VAL A 479 13.21 28.13 -32.71
N PRO A 480 13.51 29.07 -33.62
CA PRO A 480 14.70 29.90 -33.51
C PRO A 480 14.59 30.91 -32.37
N CYS A 481 15.73 31.45 -31.91
CA CYS A 481 15.74 32.47 -30.86
C CYS A 481 14.97 33.74 -31.26
N SER A 482 14.91 34.04 -32.55
CA SER A 482 14.21 35.18 -33.14
C SER A 482 12.75 34.90 -33.49
N ASP A 483 12.18 33.77 -33.04
CA ASP A 483 10.79 33.44 -33.34
C ASP A 483 9.82 34.41 -32.66
N ASP A 484 9.17 35.23 -33.49
CA ASP A 484 8.20 36.25 -33.12
C ASP A 484 6.77 35.92 -33.58
N ARG A 485 6.51 34.68 -33.99
CA ARG A 485 5.19 34.25 -34.45
C ARG A 485 4.13 34.47 -33.35
N SER A 486 2.99 35.03 -33.75
CA SER A 486 1.82 35.15 -32.89
C SER A 486 1.22 33.78 -32.56
N HIS A 487 0.40 33.69 -31.50
CA HIS A 487 -0.31 32.45 -31.15
C HIS A 487 -1.12 31.88 -32.33
N GLU A 488 -1.83 32.73 -33.09
CA GLU A 488 -2.60 32.32 -34.27
C GLU A 488 -1.71 31.75 -35.38
N ALA A 489 -0.56 32.38 -35.64
CA ALA A 489 0.39 31.90 -36.64
C ALA A 489 1.01 30.54 -36.25
N VAL A 490 1.33 30.35 -34.97
CA VAL A 490 1.80 29.07 -34.46
C VAL A 490 0.70 28.01 -34.52
N GLU A 491 -0.54 28.34 -34.17
CA GLU A 491 -1.68 27.41 -34.24
C GLU A 491 -1.90 26.93 -35.68
N GLY A 492 -2.00 27.85 -36.64
CA GLY A 492 -2.12 27.51 -38.05
C GLY A 492 -0.94 26.69 -38.58
N TRP A 493 0.27 26.98 -38.10
CA TRP A 493 1.45 26.16 -38.39
C TRP A 493 1.32 24.75 -37.81
N LEU A 494 0.95 24.57 -36.55
CA LEU A 494 0.86 23.23 -35.97
C LEU A 494 -0.30 22.42 -36.57
N GLU A 495 -1.47 23.01 -36.75
CA GLU A 495 -2.68 22.35 -37.27
C GLU A 495 -2.55 21.98 -38.76
N GLY A 496 -1.76 22.74 -39.53
CA GLY A 496 -1.49 22.45 -40.94
C GLY A 496 -0.79 21.10 -41.18
N ASP A 497 -0.06 20.55 -40.21
CA ASP A 497 0.56 19.21 -40.33
C ASP A 497 0.73 18.52 -38.96
N HIS A 498 -0.08 17.49 -38.68
CA HIS A 498 0.04 16.70 -37.44
C HIS A 498 1.31 15.83 -37.37
N ARG A 499 2.15 15.79 -38.42
CA ARG A 499 3.50 15.18 -38.33
C ARG A 499 4.47 16.07 -37.56
N ARG A 500 4.13 17.35 -37.32
CA ARG A 500 4.83 18.25 -36.40
C ARG A 500 4.56 17.78 -34.97
N SER A 501 5.32 16.78 -34.55
CA SER A 501 5.21 16.11 -33.24
C SER A 501 6.39 16.39 -32.32
N ALA A 502 7.43 17.07 -32.80
CA ALA A 502 8.61 17.41 -32.01
C ALA A 502 9.12 18.82 -32.34
N LEU A 503 9.37 19.63 -31.30
CA LEU A 503 9.94 20.97 -31.40
C LEU A 503 11.27 21.05 -30.65
N ALA A 504 12.29 21.65 -31.25
CA ALA A 504 13.53 22.02 -30.59
C ALA A 504 13.65 23.54 -30.51
N PHE A 505 13.80 24.08 -29.31
CA PHE A 505 13.93 25.52 -29.10
C PHE A 505 15.40 25.88 -28.97
N ALA A 506 15.82 26.88 -29.75
CA ALA A 506 17.17 27.44 -29.67
C ALA A 506 17.40 28.20 -28.34
N SER A 507 16.35 28.64 -27.66
CA SER A 507 16.44 29.26 -26.33
C SER A 507 15.32 28.79 -25.40
N SER A 508 15.45 29.07 -24.10
CA SER A 508 14.38 28.79 -23.14
C SER A 508 13.08 29.51 -23.51
N PRO A 509 11.97 28.79 -23.78
CA PRO A 509 10.69 29.40 -24.08
C PRO A 509 10.03 30.08 -22.86
N LEU A 510 10.56 29.88 -21.65
CA LEU A 510 10.08 30.54 -20.43
C LEU A 510 10.79 31.88 -20.14
N ARG A 511 11.99 32.08 -20.70
CA ARG A 511 12.84 33.25 -20.40
C ARG A 511 13.10 34.13 -21.62
N SER A 512 13.14 33.55 -22.82
CA SER A 512 13.43 34.21 -24.09
C SER A 512 12.55 33.64 -25.21
N GLY A 513 12.77 34.04 -26.47
CA GLY A 513 11.89 33.82 -27.64
C GLY A 513 11.31 32.41 -27.81
N GLY A 514 10.22 32.29 -28.58
CA GLY A 514 9.50 31.03 -28.79
C GLY A 514 8.41 30.71 -27.74
N ARG A 515 8.09 31.63 -26.83
CA ARG A 515 7.03 31.44 -25.81
C ARG A 515 5.67 31.08 -26.41
N SER A 516 5.26 31.74 -27.51
CA SER A 516 4.02 31.41 -28.23
C SER A 516 4.00 29.96 -28.71
N ALA A 517 5.16 29.42 -29.14
CA ALA A 517 5.26 28.03 -29.60
C ALA A 517 5.07 27.01 -28.46
N LEU A 518 5.53 27.32 -27.24
CA LEU A 518 5.23 26.51 -26.06
C LEU A 518 3.75 26.62 -25.65
N GLU A 519 3.24 27.85 -25.52
CA GLU A 519 1.87 28.13 -25.05
C GLU A 519 0.78 27.57 -25.99
N VAL A 520 1.04 27.49 -27.29
CA VAL A 520 0.14 26.87 -28.28
C VAL A 520 0.44 25.39 -28.44
N GLY A 521 1.71 24.99 -28.49
CA GLY A 521 2.10 23.61 -28.74
C GLY A 521 1.65 22.64 -27.63
N VAL A 522 1.62 23.12 -26.38
CA VAL A 522 1.11 22.32 -25.25
C VAL A 522 -0.39 22.02 -25.43
N PRO A 523 -1.33 22.98 -25.57
CA PRO A 523 -2.72 22.66 -25.87
C PRO A 523 -2.95 21.91 -27.20
N ALA A 524 -2.16 22.20 -28.24
CA ALA A 524 -2.27 21.56 -29.56
C ALA A 524 -1.79 20.09 -29.60
N GLY A 525 -1.33 19.55 -28.46
CA GLY A 525 -0.98 18.15 -28.34
C GLY A 525 0.39 17.77 -28.90
N VAL A 526 1.31 18.72 -29.10
CA VAL A 526 2.70 18.42 -29.49
C VAL A 526 3.36 17.59 -28.37
N PRO A 527 3.77 16.33 -28.62
CA PRO A 527 4.22 15.43 -27.56
C PRO A 527 5.68 15.60 -27.14
N VAL A 528 6.54 16.19 -27.99
CA VAL A 528 7.97 16.38 -27.69
C VAL A 528 8.34 17.84 -27.85
N MET A 529 8.93 18.41 -26.80
CA MET A 529 9.58 19.72 -26.84
C MET A 529 10.91 19.65 -26.09
N ILE A 530 11.98 20.13 -26.73
CA ILE A 530 13.34 20.04 -26.18
C ILE A 530 13.98 21.42 -26.23
N TRP A 531 14.61 21.83 -25.13
CA TRP A 531 15.36 23.08 -25.05
C TRP A 531 16.47 22.98 -24.01
N ARG A 532 17.33 24.00 -23.97
CA ARG A 532 18.30 24.20 -22.88
C ARG A 532 17.85 25.30 -21.95
N ARG A 533 18.11 25.12 -20.67
CA ARG A 533 17.82 26.14 -19.66
C ARG A 533 18.77 27.32 -19.80
N GLY A 534 18.23 28.51 -19.54
CA GLY A 534 18.91 29.78 -19.75
C GLY A 534 18.59 30.41 -21.11
N TYR A 535 19.24 31.53 -21.38
CA TYR A 535 19.04 32.32 -22.60
C TYR A 535 20.39 32.73 -23.18
N CYS A 536 20.46 32.95 -24.49
CA CYS A 536 21.65 33.52 -25.12
C CYS A 536 21.74 35.00 -24.72
N ALA A 537 22.67 35.34 -23.83
CA ALA A 537 22.85 36.72 -23.37
C ALA A 537 23.36 37.65 -24.49
N ASP A 538 24.22 37.14 -25.38
CA ASP A 538 24.70 37.80 -26.59
C ASP A 538 24.92 36.76 -27.69
N CYS A 539 24.64 37.11 -28.95
CA CYS A 539 25.00 36.30 -30.14
C CYS A 539 26.21 36.94 -30.84
N PRO A 540 27.44 36.80 -30.29
CA PRO A 540 28.61 37.43 -30.87
C PRO A 540 28.91 36.88 -32.27
N GLY A 541 29.02 37.76 -33.26
CA GLY A 541 29.46 37.40 -34.62
C GLY A 541 28.43 36.71 -35.52
N GLY A 542 27.14 36.72 -35.15
CA GLY A 542 26.06 36.17 -36.00
C GLY A 542 25.85 34.65 -35.91
N ALA A 543 26.66 33.92 -35.14
CA ALA A 543 26.42 32.52 -34.80
C ALA A 543 25.69 32.43 -33.45
N CYS A 544 24.45 31.94 -33.45
CA CYS A 544 23.66 31.77 -32.25
C CYS A 544 23.99 30.43 -31.58
N PRO A 545 24.46 30.39 -30.31
CA PRO A 545 24.71 29.14 -29.59
C PRO A 545 23.48 28.24 -29.47
N GLY A 546 22.29 28.83 -29.49
CA GLY A 546 21.02 28.13 -29.51
C GLY A 546 20.78 27.34 -30.80
N GLU A 547 21.11 27.92 -31.94
CA GLU A 547 20.98 27.25 -33.25
C GLU A 547 22.02 26.12 -33.38
N ASP A 548 23.25 26.33 -32.92
CA ASP A 548 24.27 25.26 -32.84
C ASP A 548 23.80 24.10 -31.95
N PHE A 549 23.16 24.42 -30.82
CA PHE A 549 22.55 23.41 -29.97
C PHE A 549 21.48 22.60 -30.72
N VAL A 550 20.56 23.26 -31.44
CA VAL A 550 19.50 22.57 -32.18
C VAL A 550 20.08 21.67 -33.26
N GLU A 551 21.12 22.12 -33.98
CA GLU A 551 21.75 21.31 -35.02
C GLU A 551 22.49 20.10 -34.44
N ARG A 552 23.24 20.28 -33.36
CA ARG A 552 23.89 19.16 -32.65
C ARG A 552 22.86 18.18 -32.07
N LEU A 553 21.75 18.69 -31.53
CA LEU A 553 20.64 17.87 -31.04
C LEU A 553 20.04 17.06 -32.18
N ARG A 554 19.83 17.67 -33.35
CA ARG A 554 19.33 16.99 -34.56
C ARG A 554 20.21 15.81 -34.93
N GLY A 555 21.53 16.01 -34.96
CA GLY A 555 22.49 14.92 -35.20
C GLY A 555 22.45 13.83 -34.13
N ALA A 556 22.35 14.21 -32.85
CA ALA A 556 22.29 13.27 -31.74
C ALA A 556 21.01 12.42 -31.71
N LEU A 557 19.92 12.91 -32.30
CA LEU A 557 18.60 12.26 -32.41
C LEU A 557 18.36 11.58 -33.77
N ALA A 558 19.34 11.56 -34.67
CA ALA A 558 19.22 10.86 -35.95
C ALA A 558 18.96 9.37 -35.75
N GLY A 559 17.90 8.86 -36.38
CA GLY A 559 17.44 7.47 -36.28
C GLY A 559 16.75 7.12 -34.97
N VAL A 560 16.52 8.08 -34.07
CA VAL A 560 15.88 7.86 -32.76
C VAL A 560 14.38 8.10 -32.89
N SER A 561 13.58 7.15 -32.41
CA SER A 561 12.12 7.29 -32.34
C SER A 561 11.67 8.03 -31.07
N MET A 562 10.43 8.53 -31.02
CA MET A 562 9.90 9.12 -29.80
C MET A 562 9.89 8.14 -28.63
N THR A 563 9.57 6.87 -28.88
CA THR A 563 9.55 5.84 -27.83
C THR A 563 10.92 5.57 -27.19
N GLU A 564 12.00 5.83 -27.92
CA GLU A 564 13.39 5.66 -27.44
C GLU A 564 13.98 6.95 -26.84
N LEU A 565 13.30 8.08 -27.03
CA LEU A 565 13.83 9.41 -26.71
C LEU A 565 14.19 9.59 -25.22
N PRO A 566 13.36 9.17 -24.23
CA PRO A 566 13.72 9.33 -22.82
C PRO A 566 15.04 8.64 -22.46
N GLU A 567 15.24 7.42 -22.95
CA GLU A 567 16.47 6.65 -22.72
C GLU A 567 17.66 7.23 -23.51
N ARG A 568 17.43 7.73 -24.72
CA ARG A 568 18.46 8.45 -25.49
C ARG A 568 18.95 9.69 -24.74
N VAL A 569 18.05 10.48 -24.17
CA VAL A 569 18.40 11.67 -23.38
C VAL A 569 19.16 11.31 -22.11
N ARG A 570 18.80 10.21 -21.42
CA ARG A 570 19.58 9.69 -20.28
C ARG A 570 21.03 9.37 -20.67
N LYS A 571 21.23 8.75 -21.84
CA LYS A 571 22.56 8.48 -22.39
C LYS A 571 23.32 9.77 -22.71
N LEU A 572 22.68 10.74 -23.37
CA LEU A 572 23.29 12.04 -23.65
C LEU A 572 23.72 12.78 -22.37
N ARG A 573 22.93 12.71 -21.29
CA ARG A 573 23.32 13.25 -19.97
C ARG A 573 24.54 12.55 -19.36
N SER A 574 24.75 11.28 -19.70
CA SER A 574 25.92 10.51 -19.26
C SER A 574 27.15 10.88 -20.10
N ASP A 575 26.98 11.04 -21.41
CA ASP A 575 28.01 11.53 -22.33
C ASP A 575 28.44 12.97 -21.99
N ALA A 576 27.51 13.81 -21.54
CA ALA A 576 27.79 15.16 -21.08
C ALA A 576 28.70 15.21 -19.85
N ALA A 577 28.49 14.31 -18.88
CA ALA A 577 29.40 14.17 -17.75
C ALA A 577 30.81 13.66 -18.18
N ALA A 578 30.93 13.03 -19.35
CA ALA A 578 32.20 12.57 -19.93
C ALA A 578 32.87 13.62 -20.84
N GLY A 579 32.19 14.73 -21.16
CA GLY A 579 32.75 15.86 -21.91
C GLY A 579 31.87 16.41 -23.04
N ASP A 580 30.86 15.68 -23.52
CA ASP A 580 29.94 16.17 -24.56
C ASP A 580 28.79 16.99 -23.99
N ARG A 581 29.04 18.28 -23.77
CA ARG A 581 28.14 19.22 -23.06
C ARG A 581 26.77 19.50 -23.71
N LEU A 582 26.32 18.67 -24.66
CA LEU A 582 25.02 18.81 -25.32
C LEU A 582 23.84 18.76 -24.34
N ALA A 583 23.93 17.94 -23.29
CA ALA A 583 22.81 17.64 -22.40
C ALA A 583 22.94 18.16 -20.95
N ASP A 584 23.90 19.07 -20.67
CA ASP A 584 24.12 19.64 -19.32
C ASP A 584 22.86 20.26 -18.71
N ASP A 585 22.07 20.97 -19.52
CA ASP A 585 20.89 21.75 -19.11
C ASP A 585 19.65 21.41 -19.93
N LEU A 586 19.60 20.22 -20.52
CA LEU A 586 18.56 19.82 -21.46
C LEU A 586 17.26 19.47 -20.72
N VAL A 587 16.22 20.23 -21.04
CA VAL A 587 14.84 19.93 -20.64
C VAL A 587 14.18 19.12 -21.75
N LEU A 588 13.61 17.98 -21.35
CA LEU A 588 12.80 17.15 -22.21
C LEU A 588 11.36 17.19 -21.69
N LEU A 589 10.51 17.98 -22.36
CA LEU A 589 9.08 17.83 -22.23
C LEU A 589 8.66 16.69 -23.16
N TYR A 590 8.16 15.61 -22.55
CA TYR A 590 7.79 14.37 -23.25
C TYR A 590 6.45 13.88 -22.73
N ASP A 591 5.48 13.76 -23.62
CA ASP A 591 4.10 13.55 -23.21
C ASP A 591 3.42 12.47 -24.04
N ASP A 592 3.44 11.24 -23.51
CA ASP A 592 2.76 10.07 -24.08
C ASP A 592 1.29 10.02 -23.64
N PRO A 593 0.31 10.12 -24.57
CA PRO A 593 -1.11 10.11 -24.24
C PRO A 593 -1.61 8.80 -23.65
N GLY A 594 -0.91 7.67 -23.86
CA GLY A 594 -1.24 6.37 -23.28
C GLY A 594 -0.79 6.22 -21.83
N ARG A 595 0.12 7.07 -21.34
CA ARG A 595 0.69 6.98 -19.99
C ARG A 595 0.11 8.05 -19.09
N ARG A 596 -0.92 7.73 -18.31
CA ARG A 596 -1.61 8.72 -17.46
C ARG A 596 -1.66 8.29 -16.00
N PRO A 597 -1.42 9.21 -15.05
CA PRO A 597 -1.80 8.99 -13.67
C PRO A 597 -3.32 8.89 -13.57
N PRO A 598 -3.86 8.39 -12.46
CA PRO A 598 -5.30 8.49 -12.20
C PRO A 598 -5.83 9.90 -12.40
N HIS A 599 -7.07 9.99 -12.85
CA HIS A 599 -7.86 11.16 -12.50
C HIS A 599 -8.01 11.20 -10.98
N ASP A 600 -7.62 12.33 -10.37
CA ASP A 600 -8.12 12.66 -9.05
C ASP A 600 -9.64 12.66 -9.17
N ARG A 601 -10.34 11.76 -8.48
CA ARG A 601 -11.76 12.03 -8.21
C ARG A 601 -11.77 13.40 -7.54
N LEU A 602 -12.56 14.33 -8.07
CA LEU A 602 -12.98 15.51 -7.34
C LEU A 602 -13.64 15.00 -6.04
N VAL A 603 -12.86 14.98 -4.96
CA VAL A 603 -13.39 14.72 -3.62
C VAL A 603 -14.34 15.88 -3.34
N ARG A 604 -15.61 15.57 -3.07
CA ARG A 604 -16.55 16.61 -2.67
C ARG A 604 -16.05 17.27 -1.40
N PRO A 605 -16.21 18.60 -1.22
CA PRO A 605 -15.72 19.31 -0.03
C PRO A 605 -16.26 18.82 1.32
N GLU A 606 -17.17 17.85 1.34
CA GLU A 606 -17.91 17.39 2.53
C GLU A 606 -17.14 16.35 3.37
N GLU A 607 -16.03 15.77 2.89
CA GLU A 607 -15.28 14.73 3.61
C GLU A 607 -14.06 15.26 4.39
N ARG A 608 -14.01 16.55 4.74
CA ARG A 608 -12.96 17.13 5.60
C ARG A 608 -13.38 17.45 7.02
N MET A 609 -14.59 17.09 7.42
CA MET A 609 -15.06 17.28 8.80
C MET A 609 -15.89 16.09 9.25
N SER A 610 -15.22 15.09 9.81
CA SER A 610 -15.80 14.15 10.79
C SER A 610 -14.67 13.46 11.54
#